data_AF-A0A7Y2X5B7-F1
#
_entry.id   AF-A0A7Y2X5B7-F1
#
_cell.length_a   1.000
_cell.length_b   1.000
_cell.length_c   1.000
_cell.angle_alpha   90.00
_cell.angle_beta   90.00
_cell.angle_gamma   90.00
#
_symmetry.space_group_name_H-M   'P 1'
#
loop_
_entity.id
_entity.type
_entity.pdbx_description
1 polymer ?
#
loop_
_entity_poly.entity_id
_entity_poly.type
_entity_poly.pdbx_seq_one_letter_code
_entity_poly.pdbx_strand_id
1 'polypeptide(L)'
;MANDERFRDSIGTINEEGKRAWVFPKKPSGKFYKYRKWVSYGLLLFLIAAPFVKINGNQFLMFNVLERRFNIFGYPFWPQDFHLFVISMITGVIFIALFTVAFGRIFCGWMCPQTIFMEMVFRRIEYWIDGDRGAQMRLDRQPWNAQKIRKRLIKWSIFFLISFLIANVFLAYLIGSDTLIRYIIDGPLQHVSTLISLLIFTGVFYFVFAWFREQVCIIACPYGRLQGVLLDNKSIVVAYDHKRGEGDKGRKKFRKGEDRQALGHGDCIDCFQCVHVCPTGIDIRNGTQLECVNCTACIDECDTIMEKVNLPKGLIRYASEDNIEKKTKFSFTPRMKGYSSVLVVLIGILIGMLFLRNDLEATVLRLPGQMYERKEGNIISNVYTFKLI
;
A
#
# COMPACT_ATOMS: atom_id res chain seq x y z
N MET A 1 -0.17 -36.13 -1.87
CA MET A 1 0.65 -35.08 -1.25
C MET A 1 2.09 -35.38 -1.60
N ALA A 2 2.64 -34.77 -2.64
CA ALA A 2 4.04 -34.88 -2.99
C ALA A 2 4.66 -33.49 -2.82
N ASN A 3 5.74 -33.45 -2.04
CA ASN A 3 6.61 -32.34 -1.71
C ASN A 3 6.67 -31.25 -2.78
N ASP A 4 6.02 -30.12 -2.49
CA ASP A 4 6.45 -28.86 -3.06
C ASP A 4 6.77 -27.90 -1.92
N GLU A 5 7.63 -28.30 -0.98
CA GLU A 5 8.13 -27.42 0.09
C GLU A 5 8.86 -26.18 -0.45
N ARG A 6 9.07 -26.09 -1.78
CA ARG A 6 9.57 -24.88 -2.47
C ARG A 6 8.85 -23.61 -2.06
N PHE A 7 7.55 -23.64 -1.72
CA PHE A 7 6.85 -22.43 -1.27
C PHE A 7 7.37 -21.87 0.06
N ARG A 8 8.11 -22.66 0.86
CA ARG A 8 8.73 -22.25 2.13
C ARG A 8 10.13 -21.67 1.91
N ASP A 9 10.86 -22.25 0.96
CA ASP A 9 12.28 -21.95 0.74
C ASP A 9 12.54 -21.00 -0.44
N SER A 10 11.55 -20.76 -1.30
CA SER A 10 11.66 -19.85 -2.44
C SER A 10 10.45 -18.93 -2.61
N ILE A 11 10.75 -17.70 -3.02
CA ILE A 11 9.74 -16.69 -3.32
C ILE A 11 9.06 -17.06 -4.64
N GLY A 12 7.72 -16.98 -4.71
CA GLY A 12 6.94 -17.37 -5.90
C GLY A 12 7.28 -16.65 -7.22
N THR A 13 8.14 -15.62 -7.16
CA THR A 13 8.62 -14.84 -8.30
C THR A 13 10.08 -15.15 -8.70
N ILE A 14 10.68 -16.19 -8.14
CA ILE A 14 12.04 -16.66 -8.45
C ILE A 14 11.93 -18.11 -8.94
N ASN A 15 12.59 -18.44 -10.06
CA ASN A 15 12.63 -19.80 -10.59
C ASN A 15 13.73 -20.63 -9.89
N GLU A 16 13.80 -21.93 -10.18
CA GLU A 16 14.80 -22.84 -9.58
C GLU A 16 16.26 -22.42 -9.87
N GLU A 17 16.50 -21.65 -10.93
CA GLU A 17 17.82 -21.12 -11.30
C GLU A 17 18.16 -19.78 -10.61
N GLY A 18 17.29 -19.27 -9.72
CA GLY A 18 17.47 -17.96 -9.08
C GLY A 18 17.13 -16.76 -9.97
N LYS A 19 16.64 -16.97 -11.19
CA LYS A 19 16.19 -15.93 -12.12
C LYS A 19 14.72 -15.55 -11.87
N ARG A 20 14.36 -14.35 -12.30
CA ARG A 20 13.00 -13.83 -12.14
C ARG A 20 11.96 -14.65 -12.92
N ALA A 21 10.93 -15.13 -12.23
CA ALA A 21 9.72 -15.66 -12.82
C ALA A 21 8.67 -14.55 -12.97
N TRP A 22 8.26 -14.27 -14.21
CA TRP A 22 7.22 -13.28 -14.48
C TRP A 22 5.83 -13.82 -14.17
N VAL A 23 5.08 -13.09 -13.36
CA VAL A 23 3.70 -13.43 -13.02
C VAL A 23 2.75 -12.72 -13.99
N PHE A 24 1.88 -13.50 -14.63
CA PHE A 24 0.81 -13.01 -15.49
C PHE A 24 -0.54 -13.32 -14.85
N PRO A 25 -1.07 -12.41 -14.01
CA PRO A 25 -2.31 -12.65 -13.30
C PRO A 25 -3.51 -12.47 -14.23
N LYS A 26 -4.47 -13.38 -14.13
CA LYS A 26 -5.78 -13.30 -14.79
C LYS A 26 -6.51 -12.04 -14.30
N LYS A 27 -7.22 -11.37 -15.21
CA LYS A 27 -8.05 -10.21 -14.86
C LYS A 27 -9.13 -10.62 -13.83
N PRO A 28 -9.09 -10.08 -12.60
CA PRO A 28 -10.05 -10.44 -11.56
C PRO A 28 -11.46 -9.93 -11.90
N SER A 29 -12.47 -10.71 -11.51
CA SER A 29 -13.88 -10.35 -11.64
C SER A 29 -14.67 -10.78 -10.40
N GLY A 30 -15.51 -9.90 -9.84
CA GLY A 30 -16.33 -10.25 -8.67
C GLY A 30 -16.75 -9.04 -7.83
N LYS A 31 -17.33 -9.32 -6.66
CA LYS A 31 -17.91 -8.30 -5.76
C LYS A 31 -16.80 -7.54 -5.04
N PHE A 32 -15.82 -8.24 -4.47
CA PHE A 32 -14.74 -7.58 -3.73
C PHE A 32 -13.84 -6.77 -4.67
N TYR A 33 -13.60 -7.25 -5.90
CA TYR A 33 -12.89 -6.50 -6.91
C TYR A 33 -13.59 -5.19 -7.27
N LYS A 34 -14.93 -5.19 -7.39
CA LYS A 34 -15.71 -3.96 -7.62
C LYS A 34 -15.54 -2.96 -6.46
N TYR A 35 -15.64 -3.42 -5.22
CA TYR A 35 -15.42 -2.55 -4.05
C TYR A 35 -14.00 -2.01 -3.98
N ARG A 36 -13.00 -2.89 -4.16
CA ARG A 36 -11.58 -2.51 -4.20
C ARG A 36 -11.32 -1.45 -5.27
N LYS A 37 -11.91 -1.61 -6.45
CA LYS A 37 -11.81 -0.64 -7.56
C LYS A 37 -12.34 0.75 -7.17
N TRP A 38 -13.50 0.83 -6.53
CA TRP A 38 -14.06 2.11 -6.06
C TRP A 38 -13.21 2.77 -4.98
N VAL A 39 -12.78 2.00 -3.98
CA VAL A 39 -11.87 2.49 -2.92
C VAL A 39 -10.57 3.02 -3.53
N SER A 40 -9.97 2.26 -4.44
CA SER A 40 -8.75 2.67 -5.13
C SER A 40 -8.92 3.93 -5.96
N TYR A 41 -10.06 4.13 -6.63
CA TYR A 41 -10.31 5.39 -7.36
C TYR A 41 -10.50 6.57 -6.44
N GLY A 42 -11.19 6.40 -5.31
CA GLY A 42 -11.28 7.44 -4.29
C GLY A 42 -9.89 7.82 -3.77
N LEU A 43 -9.03 6.84 -3.48
CA LEU A 43 -7.67 7.09 -3.00
C LEU A 43 -6.74 7.70 -4.06
N LEU A 44 -6.84 7.28 -5.32
CA LEU A 44 -6.09 7.89 -6.43
C LEU A 44 -6.52 9.34 -6.66
N LEU A 45 -7.84 9.60 -6.65
CA LEU A 45 -8.37 10.95 -6.75
C LEU A 45 -7.87 11.81 -5.59
N PHE A 46 -7.92 11.29 -4.36
CA PHE A 46 -7.39 11.98 -3.19
C PHE A 46 -5.90 12.29 -3.33
N LEU A 47 -5.08 11.32 -3.72
CA LEU A 47 -3.63 11.49 -3.86
C LEU A 47 -3.25 12.46 -4.99
N ILE A 48 -4.05 12.53 -6.05
CA ILE A 48 -3.82 13.48 -7.15
C ILE A 48 -4.34 14.87 -6.78
N ALA A 49 -5.47 14.99 -6.11
CA ALA A 49 -6.10 16.27 -5.80
C ALA A 49 -5.50 16.97 -4.57
N ALA A 50 -5.06 16.21 -3.56
CA ALA A 50 -4.59 16.76 -2.28
C ALA A 50 -3.47 17.81 -2.36
N PRO A 51 -2.48 17.77 -3.28
CA PRO A 51 -1.49 18.85 -3.38
C PRO A 51 -2.03 20.09 -4.10
N PHE A 52 -3.15 20.01 -4.84
CA PHE A 52 -3.73 21.15 -5.57
C PHE A 52 -4.88 21.82 -4.80
N VAL A 53 -5.53 21.10 -3.89
CA VAL A 53 -6.56 21.66 -3.02
C VAL A 53 -5.89 22.56 -1.98
N LYS A 54 -6.42 23.77 -1.81
CA LYS A 54 -5.97 24.73 -0.79
C LYS A 54 -7.11 25.05 0.18
N ILE A 55 -6.77 25.14 1.45
CA ILE A 55 -7.67 25.54 2.54
C ILE A 55 -7.00 26.71 3.27
N ASN A 56 -7.70 27.83 3.42
CA ASN A 56 -7.18 29.04 4.09
C ASN A 56 -5.84 29.56 3.51
N GLY A 57 -5.65 29.43 2.20
CA GLY A 57 -4.41 29.83 1.51
C GLY A 57 -3.26 28.81 1.60
N ASN A 58 -3.37 27.80 2.46
CA ASN A 58 -2.38 26.73 2.60
C ASN A 58 -2.76 25.50 1.77
N GLN A 59 -1.75 24.84 1.21
CA GLN A 59 -1.94 23.57 0.52
C GLN A 59 -2.44 22.49 1.49
N PHE A 60 -3.42 21.69 1.06
CA PHE A 60 -4.06 20.69 1.92
C PHE A 60 -3.07 19.65 2.45
N LEU A 61 -2.17 19.15 1.60
CA LEU A 61 -1.03 18.34 2.02
C LEU A 61 0.26 18.82 1.34
N MET A 62 1.24 19.23 2.13
CA MET A 62 2.57 19.65 1.70
C MET A 62 3.63 19.11 2.65
N PHE A 63 4.67 18.51 2.09
CA PHE A 63 5.78 17.91 2.81
C PHE A 63 7.10 18.51 2.30
N ASN A 64 7.27 19.81 2.46
CA ASN A 64 8.49 20.49 2.02
C ASN A 64 9.60 20.32 3.07
N VAL A 65 10.38 19.25 2.91
CA VAL A 65 11.52 18.94 3.78
C VAL A 65 12.65 19.95 3.61
N LEU A 66 12.83 20.52 2.41
CA LEU A 66 13.90 21.47 2.11
C LEU A 66 13.74 22.77 2.91
N GLU A 67 12.52 23.31 2.93
CA GLU A 67 12.19 24.55 3.64
C GLU A 67 11.65 24.31 5.07
N ARG A 68 11.54 23.05 5.50
CA ARG A 68 10.93 22.65 6.78
C ARG A 68 9.51 23.19 6.95
N ARG A 69 8.73 23.21 5.86
CA ARG A 69 7.33 23.65 5.83
C ARG A 69 6.43 22.45 5.57
N PHE A 70 5.64 22.10 6.58
CA PHE A 70 4.70 20.99 6.50
C PHE A 70 3.29 21.52 6.65
N ASN A 71 2.43 21.29 5.65
CA ASN A 71 1.01 21.58 5.77
C ASN A 71 0.27 20.24 5.82
N ILE A 72 -0.46 19.99 6.90
CA ILE A 72 -1.25 18.77 7.07
C ILE A 72 -2.70 19.18 7.28
N PHE A 73 -3.60 18.70 6.42
CA PHE A 73 -5.01 19.09 6.39
C PHE A 73 -5.25 20.61 6.27
N GLY A 74 -4.34 21.32 5.59
CA GLY A 74 -4.41 22.79 5.43
C GLY A 74 -3.89 23.59 6.62
N TYR A 75 -3.46 22.95 7.71
CA TYR A 75 -2.82 23.63 8.84
C TYR A 75 -1.29 23.64 8.66
N PRO A 76 -0.63 24.80 8.77
CA PRO A 76 0.82 24.88 8.74
C PRO A 76 1.38 24.42 10.08
N PHE A 77 2.31 23.46 10.02
CA PHE A 77 3.12 22.98 11.13
C PHE A 77 4.48 23.62 11.05
N TRP A 78 4.78 24.44 12.07
CA TRP A 78 6.10 25.05 12.22
C TRP A 78 7.03 24.14 13.04
N PRO A 79 8.35 24.35 13.00
CA PRO A 79 9.31 23.53 13.76
C PRO A 79 9.04 23.47 15.28
N GLN A 80 8.33 24.44 15.85
CA GLN A 80 7.94 24.49 17.27
C GLN A 80 6.84 23.47 17.58
N ASP A 81 5.92 23.28 16.63
CA ASP A 81 4.87 22.25 16.66
C ASP A 81 5.40 20.84 16.35
N PHE A 82 6.73 20.66 16.24
CA PHE A 82 7.30 19.36 15.90
C PHE A 82 6.91 18.25 16.89
N HIS A 83 6.65 18.59 18.15
CA HIS A 83 6.13 17.64 19.14
C HIS A 83 4.74 17.10 18.76
N LEU A 84 3.84 17.92 18.21
CA LEU A 84 2.54 17.48 17.68
C LEU A 84 2.73 16.55 16.48
N PHE A 85 3.70 16.85 15.62
CA PHE A 85 4.06 15.99 14.50
C PHE A 85 4.56 14.62 14.98
N VAL A 86 5.45 14.57 15.98
CA VAL A 86 5.97 13.31 16.53
C VAL A 86 4.86 12.47 17.16
N ILE A 87 4.00 13.07 17.97
CA ILE A 87 2.88 12.34 18.62
C ILE A 87 1.89 11.84 17.58
N SER A 88 1.57 12.64 16.57
CA SER A 88 0.69 12.20 15.47
C SER A 88 1.32 11.05 14.67
N MET A 89 2.63 11.08 14.42
CA MET A 89 3.36 9.98 13.78
C MET A 89 3.32 8.70 14.62
N ILE A 90 3.61 8.77 15.92
CA ILE A 90 3.54 7.61 16.84
C ILE A 90 2.11 7.06 16.88
N THR A 91 1.11 7.92 16.99
CA THR A 91 -0.31 7.55 16.96
C THR A 91 -0.65 6.81 15.66
N GLY A 92 -0.19 7.32 14.52
CA GLY A 92 -0.36 6.67 13.22
C GLY A 92 0.30 5.29 13.14
N VAL A 93 1.52 5.14 13.65
CA VAL A 93 2.22 3.84 13.68
C VAL A 93 1.49 2.82 14.55
N ILE A 94 1.04 3.22 15.76
CA ILE A 94 0.27 2.35 16.65
C ILE A 94 -1.09 1.99 16.04
N PHE A 95 -1.76 2.94 15.37
CA PHE A 95 -3.00 2.68 14.64
C PHE A 95 -2.79 1.62 13.55
N ILE A 96 -1.75 1.77 12.74
CA ILE A 96 -1.40 0.82 11.68
C ILE A 96 -1.04 -0.56 12.27
N ALA A 97 -0.33 -0.60 13.40
CA ALA A 97 -0.01 -1.83 14.10
C ALA A 97 -1.27 -2.54 14.63
N LEU A 98 -2.18 -1.82 15.29
CA LEU A 98 -3.46 -2.34 15.76
C LEU A 98 -4.29 -2.89 14.58
N PHE A 99 -4.38 -2.11 13.50
CA PHE A 99 -5.08 -2.51 12.28
C PHE A 99 -4.47 -3.80 11.70
N THR A 100 -3.14 -3.92 11.68
CA THR A 100 -2.44 -5.12 11.21
C THR A 100 -2.72 -6.33 12.09
N VAL A 101 -2.72 -6.18 13.41
CA VAL A 101 -3.02 -7.29 14.32
C VAL A 101 -4.46 -7.78 14.14
N ALA A 102 -5.40 -6.88 13.87
CA ALA A 102 -6.80 -7.21 13.69
C ALA A 102 -7.12 -7.80 12.30
N PHE A 103 -6.63 -7.14 11.25
CA PHE A 103 -7.04 -7.33 9.86
C PHE A 103 -5.90 -7.77 8.93
N GLY A 104 -4.75 -8.10 9.52
CA GLY A 104 -3.57 -8.56 8.79
C GLY A 104 -3.14 -7.58 7.71
N ARG A 105 -3.00 -8.10 6.50
CA ARG A 105 -2.43 -7.38 5.35
C ARG A 105 -3.48 -6.72 4.46
N ILE A 106 -4.71 -6.53 4.93
CA ILE A 106 -5.78 -5.89 4.14
C ILE A 106 -5.36 -4.49 3.65
N PHE A 107 -4.60 -3.74 4.47
CA PHE A 107 -4.04 -2.44 4.05
C PHE A 107 -3.19 -2.56 2.78
N CYS A 108 -2.31 -3.56 2.71
CA CYS A 108 -1.44 -3.80 1.55
C CYS A 108 -2.25 -4.05 0.28
N GLY A 109 -3.34 -4.81 0.34
CA GLY A 109 -4.15 -5.16 -0.82
C GLY A 109 -5.13 -4.06 -1.29
N TRP A 110 -5.58 -3.21 -0.38
CA TRP A 110 -6.71 -2.28 -0.60
C TRP A 110 -6.34 -0.80 -0.60
N MET A 111 -5.39 -0.39 0.25
CA MET A 111 -5.08 1.02 0.51
C MET A 111 -3.65 1.40 0.13
N CYS A 112 -2.73 0.43 0.03
CA CYS A 112 -1.33 0.71 -0.27
C CYS A 112 -1.17 1.39 -1.65
N PRO A 113 -0.51 2.57 -1.72
CA PRO A 113 -0.30 3.27 -2.98
C PRO A 113 0.38 2.41 -4.04
N GLN A 114 1.38 1.62 -3.65
CA GLN A 114 2.11 0.72 -4.55
C GLN A 114 1.17 -0.26 -5.26
N THR A 115 0.31 -0.93 -4.49
CA THR A 115 -0.64 -1.90 -5.03
C THR A 115 -1.74 -1.22 -5.84
N ILE A 116 -2.24 -0.07 -5.40
CA ILE A 116 -3.29 0.66 -6.11
C ILE A 116 -2.80 1.10 -7.50
N PHE A 117 -1.61 1.71 -7.59
CA PHE A 117 -1.03 2.11 -8.88
C PHE A 117 -0.78 0.88 -9.77
N MET A 118 -0.17 -0.17 -9.22
CA MET A 118 0.09 -1.39 -9.98
C MET A 118 -1.19 -2.03 -10.53
N GLU A 119 -2.18 -2.27 -9.68
CA GLU A 119 -3.40 -3.02 -10.02
C GLU A 119 -4.39 -2.20 -10.86
N MET A 120 -4.61 -0.94 -10.48
CA MET A 120 -5.71 -0.13 -11.02
C MET A 120 -5.29 0.77 -12.17
N VAL A 121 -3.99 1.08 -12.30
CA VAL A 121 -3.45 1.90 -13.39
C VAL A 121 -2.65 1.01 -14.35
N PHE A 122 -1.46 0.58 -13.96
CA PHE A 122 -0.51 -0.08 -14.87
C PHE A 122 -1.03 -1.41 -15.41
N ARG A 123 -1.59 -2.27 -14.55
CA ARG A 123 -2.08 -3.59 -14.99
C ARG A 123 -3.35 -3.52 -15.83
N ARG A 124 -4.22 -2.51 -15.63
CA ARG A 124 -5.40 -2.31 -16.51
C ARG A 124 -4.99 -1.90 -17.91
N ILE A 125 -3.95 -1.06 -18.02
CA ILE A 125 -3.36 -0.69 -19.32
C ILE A 125 -2.71 -1.91 -19.96
N GLU A 126 -2.01 -2.74 -19.16
CA GLU A 126 -1.44 -3.98 -19.67
C GLU A 126 -2.53 -4.95 -20.19
N TYR A 127 -3.65 -5.10 -19.47
CA TYR A 127 -4.78 -5.89 -19.95
C TYR A 127 -5.41 -5.32 -21.23
N TRP A 128 -5.37 -4.00 -21.42
CA TRP A 128 -5.90 -3.36 -22.61
C TRP A 128 -5.01 -3.57 -23.84
N ILE A 129 -3.67 -3.58 -23.68
CA ILE A 129 -2.71 -3.72 -24.78
C ILE A 129 -2.37 -5.20 -25.07
N ASP A 130 -1.97 -5.92 -24.03
CA ASP A 130 -1.45 -7.30 -24.13
C ASP A 130 -2.56 -8.35 -24.00
N GLY A 131 -3.71 -7.99 -23.44
CA GLY A 131 -4.84 -8.89 -23.19
C GLY A 131 -4.79 -9.57 -21.82
N ASP A 132 -5.65 -10.55 -21.59
CA ASP A 132 -5.66 -11.35 -20.36
C ASP A 132 -4.47 -12.33 -20.29
N ARG A 133 -4.28 -13.00 -19.15
CA ARG A 133 -3.17 -13.92 -18.84
C ARG A 133 -2.69 -14.77 -20.03
N GLY A 134 -3.60 -15.49 -20.69
CA GLY A 134 -3.23 -16.39 -21.80
C GLY A 134 -2.64 -15.64 -23.01
N ALA A 135 -3.17 -14.46 -23.32
CA ALA A 135 -2.65 -13.61 -24.39
C ALA A 135 -1.28 -13.03 -24.03
N GLN A 136 -1.09 -12.62 -22.76
CA GLN A 136 0.19 -12.12 -22.26
C GLN A 136 1.28 -13.19 -22.32
N MET A 137 1.00 -14.40 -21.84
CA MET A 137 1.95 -15.52 -21.89
C MET A 137 2.33 -15.89 -23.33
N ARG A 138 1.35 -15.90 -24.25
CA ARG A 138 1.59 -16.17 -25.66
C ARG A 138 2.44 -15.07 -26.31
N LEU A 139 2.14 -13.80 -26.02
CA LEU A 139 2.92 -12.67 -26.54
C LEU A 139 4.36 -12.68 -26.02
N ASP A 140 4.56 -13.09 -24.77
CA ASP A 140 5.88 -13.18 -24.17
C ASP A 140 6.75 -14.27 -24.82
N ARG A 141 6.16 -15.44 -25.09
CA ARG A 141 6.82 -16.57 -25.78
C ARG A 141 6.99 -16.37 -27.29
N GLN A 142 6.22 -15.48 -27.91
CA GLN A 142 6.30 -15.22 -29.34
C GLN A 142 7.65 -14.59 -29.73
N PRO A 143 8.25 -14.91 -30.88
CA PRO A 143 9.42 -14.19 -31.38
C PRO A 143 9.13 -12.69 -31.59
N TRP A 144 10.18 -11.88 -31.60
CA TRP A 144 10.07 -10.45 -31.86
C TRP A 144 9.61 -10.18 -33.29
N ASN A 145 8.30 -10.00 -33.46
CA ASN A 145 7.67 -9.58 -34.71
C ASN A 145 7.18 -8.12 -34.61
N ALA A 146 6.80 -7.53 -35.76
CA ALA A 146 6.30 -6.15 -35.82
C ALA A 146 5.12 -5.89 -34.87
N GLN A 147 4.23 -6.88 -34.69
CA GLN A 147 3.11 -6.78 -33.76
C GLN A 147 3.56 -6.70 -32.29
N LYS A 148 4.50 -7.54 -31.86
CA LYS A 148 5.06 -7.57 -30.51
C LYS A 148 5.83 -6.29 -30.22
N ILE A 149 6.66 -5.83 -31.17
CA ILE A 149 7.39 -4.56 -31.05
C ILE A 149 6.42 -3.39 -30.86
N ARG A 150 5.38 -3.29 -31.69
CA ARG A 150 4.36 -2.23 -31.57
C ARG A 150 3.66 -2.26 -30.22
N LYS A 151 3.22 -3.43 -29.75
CA LYS A 151 2.57 -3.57 -28.44
C LYS A 151 3.48 -3.18 -27.28
N ARG A 152 4.75 -3.62 -27.31
CA ARG A 152 5.74 -3.30 -26.28
C ARG A 152 6.09 -1.82 -26.26
N LEU A 153 6.32 -1.20 -27.42
CA LEU A 153 6.56 0.25 -27.53
C LEU A 153 5.38 1.05 -27.00
N ILE A 154 4.14 0.75 -27.41
CA ILE A 154 2.94 1.43 -26.91
C ILE A 154 2.85 1.29 -25.39
N LYS A 155 3.09 0.09 -24.85
CA LYS A 155 3.07 -0.15 -23.40
C LYS A 155 4.12 0.69 -22.67
N TRP A 156 5.37 0.68 -23.14
CA TRP A 156 6.45 1.44 -22.52
C TRP A 156 6.22 2.95 -22.61
N SER A 157 5.77 3.46 -23.76
CA SER A 157 5.45 4.88 -23.92
C SER A 157 4.33 5.33 -22.98
N ILE A 158 3.24 4.56 -22.86
CA ILE A 158 2.13 4.90 -21.95
C ILE A 158 2.61 4.81 -20.49
N PHE A 159 3.38 3.80 -20.13
CA PHE A 159 3.92 3.66 -18.78
C PHE A 159 4.84 4.81 -18.41
N PHE A 160 5.69 5.25 -19.35
CA PHE A 160 6.56 6.42 -19.16
C PHE A 160 5.73 7.69 -18.97
N LEU A 161 4.75 7.95 -19.84
CA LEU A 161 3.89 9.14 -19.75
C LEU A 161 3.14 9.22 -18.42
N ILE A 162 2.59 8.10 -17.96
CA ILE A 162 1.88 8.04 -16.67
C ILE A 162 2.85 8.22 -15.50
N SER A 163 4.03 7.60 -15.57
CA SER A 163 5.06 7.77 -14.55
C SER A 163 5.51 9.22 -14.45
N PHE A 164 5.65 9.91 -15.58
CA PHE A 164 5.98 11.33 -15.65
C PHE A 164 4.88 12.20 -15.04
N LEU A 165 3.60 11.93 -15.36
CA LEU A 165 2.48 12.65 -14.76
C LEU A 165 2.43 12.48 -13.24
N ILE A 166 2.58 11.25 -12.76
CA ILE A 166 2.56 10.96 -11.32
C ILE A 166 3.77 11.61 -10.63
N ALA A 167 4.95 11.56 -11.25
CA ALA A 167 6.14 12.24 -10.75
C ALA A 167 5.92 13.74 -10.54
N ASN A 168 5.23 14.41 -11.46
CA ASN A 168 4.85 15.83 -11.30
C ASN A 168 3.91 16.04 -10.11
N VAL A 169 2.91 15.17 -9.91
CA VAL A 169 2.02 15.24 -8.74
C VAL A 169 2.81 15.07 -7.44
N PHE A 170 3.72 14.10 -7.35
CA PHE A 170 4.57 13.93 -6.17
C PHE A 170 5.51 15.11 -5.94
N LEU A 171 5.99 15.74 -7.00
CA LEU A 171 6.78 16.97 -6.90
C LEU A 171 5.95 18.12 -6.32
N ALA A 172 4.66 18.22 -6.65
CA ALA A 172 3.74 19.21 -6.06
C ALA A 172 3.59 19.07 -4.54
N TYR A 173 3.72 17.85 -4.00
CA TYR A 173 3.76 17.66 -2.54
C TYR A 173 5.05 18.21 -1.90
N LEU A 174 6.15 18.27 -2.64
CA LEU A 174 7.46 18.65 -2.12
C LEU A 174 7.74 20.15 -2.25
N ILE A 175 7.51 20.74 -3.44
CA ILE A 175 7.81 22.16 -3.74
C ILE A 175 6.56 23.06 -3.72
N GLY A 176 5.38 22.47 -3.56
CA GLY A 176 4.09 23.17 -3.64
C GLY A 176 3.51 23.19 -5.06
N SER A 177 2.18 23.18 -5.16
CA SER A 177 1.47 23.16 -6.44
C SER A 177 1.64 24.46 -7.25
N ASP A 178 1.65 25.63 -6.59
CA ASP A 178 1.84 26.91 -7.28
C ASP A 178 3.21 27.02 -7.93
N THR A 179 4.25 26.64 -7.18
CA THR A 179 5.64 26.65 -7.65
C THR A 179 5.80 25.72 -8.83
N LEU A 180 5.21 24.52 -8.75
CA LEU A 180 5.24 23.56 -9.87
C LEU A 180 4.55 24.13 -11.11
N ILE A 181 3.36 24.72 -10.97
CA ILE A 181 2.62 25.29 -12.10
C ILE A 181 3.42 26.44 -12.73
N ARG A 182 4.03 27.31 -11.91
CA ARG A 182 4.92 28.37 -12.42
C ARG A 182 6.10 27.80 -13.19
N TYR A 183 6.79 26.80 -12.66
CA TYR A 183 7.92 26.16 -13.36
C TYR A 183 7.52 25.50 -14.69
N ILE A 184 6.27 25.04 -14.80
CA ILE A 184 5.73 24.51 -16.06
C ILE A 184 5.48 25.65 -17.06
N ILE A 185 4.98 26.81 -16.60
CA ILE A 185 4.68 27.98 -17.44
C ILE A 185 5.96 28.70 -17.89
N ASP A 186 6.91 28.93 -16.98
CA ASP A 186 8.18 29.63 -17.22
C ASP A 186 9.11 28.85 -18.16
N GLY A 187 8.83 27.55 -18.31
CA GLY A 187 9.50 26.64 -19.22
C GLY A 187 10.52 25.74 -18.49
N PRO A 188 10.52 24.42 -18.77
CA PRO A 188 11.36 23.47 -18.03
C PRO A 188 12.87 23.71 -18.19
N LEU A 189 13.28 24.43 -19.24
CA LEU A 189 14.68 24.77 -19.50
C LEU A 189 15.21 25.89 -18.58
N GLN A 190 14.34 26.70 -17.96
CA GLN A 190 14.78 27.71 -16.98
C GLN A 190 15.05 27.09 -15.61
N HIS A 191 14.43 25.95 -15.32
CA HIS A 191 14.54 25.23 -14.05
C HIS A 191 15.22 23.85 -14.24
N VAL A 192 16.40 23.85 -14.85
CA VAL A 192 17.14 22.62 -15.21
C VAL A 192 17.35 21.70 -14.01
N SER A 193 17.65 22.24 -12.82
CA SER A 193 17.81 21.45 -11.60
C SER A 193 16.54 20.66 -11.25
N THR A 194 15.39 21.33 -11.25
CA THR A 194 14.09 20.69 -10.97
C THR A 194 13.71 19.69 -12.06
N LEU A 195 14.01 20.00 -13.33
CA LEU A 195 13.78 19.08 -14.45
C LEU A 195 14.61 17.80 -14.31
N ILE A 196 15.89 17.90 -13.94
CA ILE A 196 16.75 16.74 -13.72
C ILE A 196 16.20 15.88 -12.58
N SER A 197 15.85 16.49 -11.44
CA SER A 197 15.24 15.77 -10.31
C SER A 197 13.93 15.08 -10.71
N LEU A 198 13.09 15.75 -11.49
CA LEU A 198 11.84 15.19 -12.01
C LEU A 198 12.09 13.99 -12.94
N LEU A 199 13.09 14.08 -13.84
CA LEU A 199 13.45 12.98 -14.75
C LEU A 199 14.02 11.78 -14.00
N ILE A 200 14.87 12.01 -12.98
CA ILE A 200 15.37 10.94 -12.11
C ILE A 200 14.21 10.26 -11.38
N PHE A 201 13.33 11.04 -10.75
CA PHE A 201 12.19 10.50 -10.03
C PHE A 201 11.23 9.75 -10.97
N THR A 202 10.97 10.29 -12.17
CA THR A 202 10.21 9.63 -13.22
C THR A 202 10.86 8.32 -13.65
N GLY A 203 12.18 8.29 -13.82
CA GLY A 203 12.93 7.08 -14.19
C GLY A 203 12.85 6.00 -13.12
N VAL A 204 13.02 6.37 -11.85
CA VAL A 204 12.87 5.45 -10.71
C VAL A 204 11.44 4.92 -10.63
N PHE A 205 10.44 5.81 -10.72
CA PHE A 205 9.03 5.42 -10.70
C PHE A 205 8.69 4.49 -11.87
N TYR A 206 9.12 4.85 -13.07
CA TYR A 206 8.97 4.01 -14.27
C TYR A 206 9.61 2.64 -14.08
N PHE A 207 10.85 2.57 -13.59
CA PHE A 207 11.52 1.30 -13.29
C PHE A 207 10.71 0.45 -12.28
N VAL A 208 10.21 1.08 -11.22
CA VAL A 208 9.42 0.42 -10.19
C VAL A 208 8.14 -0.20 -10.76
N PHE A 209 7.39 0.49 -11.61
CA PHE A 209 6.11 -0.02 -12.12
C PHE A 209 6.21 -0.82 -13.42
N ALA A 210 7.21 -0.55 -14.27
CA ALA A 210 7.43 -1.27 -15.52
C ALA A 210 8.21 -2.58 -15.31
N TRP A 211 9.24 -2.55 -14.45
CA TRP A 211 10.11 -3.70 -14.23
C TRP A 211 9.95 -4.27 -12.82
N PHE A 212 10.22 -3.54 -11.74
CA PHE A 212 10.34 -4.15 -10.39
C PHE A 212 9.00 -4.71 -9.84
N ARG A 213 7.89 -4.02 -10.10
CA ARG A 213 6.50 -4.44 -9.90
C ARG A 213 6.22 -4.97 -8.48
N GLU A 214 5.73 -6.20 -8.36
CA GLU A 214 5.33 -6.82 -7.09
C GLU A 214 6.53 -7.13 -6.18
N GLN A 215 7.76 -7.09 -6.70
CA GLN A 215 9.00 -7.27 -5.92
C GLN A 215 9.17 -6.18 -4.86
N VAL A 216 8.62 -4.98 -5.09
CA VAL A 216 8.61 -3.94 -4.05
C VAL A 216 7.97 -4.46 -2.77
N CYS A 217 6.80 -5.08 -2.90
CA CYS A 217 6.03 -5.54 -1.74
C CYS A 217 6.67 -6.76 -1.06
N ILE A 218 7.33 -7.62 -1.83
CA ILE A 218 7.89 -8.88 -1.33
C ILE A 218 9.31 -8.68 -0.75
N ILE A 219 10.16 -7.93 -1.46
CA ILE A 219 11.58 -7.79 -1.14
C ILE A 219 11.86 -6.47 -0.41
N ALA A 220 11.44 -5.35 -0.99
CA ALA A 220 11.88 -4.02 -0.55
C ALA A 220 11.04 -3.41 0.57
N CYS A 221 9.78 -3.83 0.73
CA CYS A 221 8.83 -3.21 1.66
C CYS A 221 9.09 -3.68 3.10
N PRO A 222 9.62 -2.81 4.00
CA PRO A 222 9.85 -3.18 5.39
C PRO A 222 8.53 -3.41 6.13
N TYR A 223 7.47 -2.68 5.74
CA TYR A 223 6.15 -2.81 6.32
C TYR A 223 5.58 -4.22 6.10
N GLY A 224 5.65 -4.75 4.87
CA GLY A 224 5.19 -6.11 4.57
C GLY A 224 5.87 -7.17 5.45
N ARG A 225 7.18 -7.03 5.69
CA ARG A 225 7.92 -7.93 6.58
C ARG A 225 7.51 -7.78 8.05
N LEU A 226 7.41 -6.54 8.53
CA LEU A 226 6.99 -6.24 9.90
C LEU A 226 5.57 -6.75 10.18
N GLN A 227 4.65 -6.64 9.21
CA GLN A 227 3.31 -7.21 9.32
C GLN A 227 3.34 -8.74 9.50
N GLY A 228 4.32 -9.44 8.90
CA GLY A 228 4.50 -10.88 9.12
C GLY A 228 4.73 -11.26 10.59
N VAL A 229 5.45 -10.42 11.33
CA VAL A 229 5.77 -10.65 12.76
C VAL A 229 4.59 -10.28 13.67
N LEU A 230 3.77 -9.31 13.25
CA LEU A 230 2.61 -8.85 14.04
C LEU A 230 1.38 -9.76 13.90
N LEU A 231 1.32 -10.57 12.84
CA LEU A 231 0.26 -11.54 12.60
C LEU A 231 0.29 -12.66 13.65
N ASP A 232 -0.89 -13.10 14.07
CA ASP A 232 -1.09 -14.22 14.97
C ASP A 232 -2.25 -15.09 14.44
N ASN A 233 -2.43 -16.29 15.00
CA ASN A 233 -3.47 -17.26 14.58
C ASN A 233 -4.91 -16.73 14.75
N LYS A 234 -5.06 -15.60 15.44
CA LYS A 234 -6.34 -14.89 15.69
C LYS A 234 -6.55 -13.68 14.77
N SER A 235 -5.54 -13.28 14.01
CA SER A 235 -5.63 -12.18 13.04
C SER A 235 -6.51 -12.59 11.86
N ILE A 236 -7.39 -11.69 11.41
CA ILE A 236 -8.22 -11.95 10.23
C ILE A 236 -7.36 -11.80 8.98
N VAL A 237 -7.27 -12.86 8.18
CA VAL A 237 -6.56 -12.87 6.90
C VAL A 237 -7.46 -13.45 5.81
N VAL A 238 -7.02 -13.33 4.56
CA VAL A 238 -7.65 -14.08 3.47
C VAL A 238 -7.08 -15.50 3.54
N ALA A 239 -7.90 -16.46 3.95
CA ALA A 239 -7.48 -17.84 4.18
C ALA A 239 -8.33 -18.83 3.38
N TYR A 240 -7.68 -19.92 2.98
CA TYR A 240 -8.33 -21.09 2.40
C TYR A 240 -8.80 -22.02 3.54
N ASP A 241 -10.08 -22.38 3.53
CA ASP A 241 -10.65 -23.34 4.48
C ASP A 241 -10.15 -24.75 4.14
N HIS A 242 -8.99 -25.12 4.67
CA HIS A 242 -8.34 -26.40 4.40
C HIS A 242 -9.16 -27.59 4.90
N LYS A 243 -9.90 -27.45 6.01
CA LYS A 243 -10.77 -28.50 6.54
C LYS A 243 -11.91 -28.84 5.58
N ARG A 244 -12.53 -27.82 4.99
CA ARG A 244 -13.59 -28.00 4.01
C ARG A 244 -13.06 -28.36 2.62
N GLY A 245 -11.92 -27.78 2.25
CA GLY A 245 -11.39 -27.84 0.89
C GLY A 245 -10.64 -29.12 0.56
N GLU A 246 -9.88 -29.68 1.50
CA GLU A 246 -9.13 -30.91 1.28
C GLU A 246 -9.99 -32.16 1.53
N GLY A 247 -10.83 -32.17 2.59
CA GLY A 247 -11.57 -33.37 3.00
C GLY A 247 -10.65 -34.51 3.47
N ASP A 248 -11.19 -35.71 3.68
CA ASP A 248 -10.44 -36.85 4.23
C ASP A 248 -9.49 -37.49 3.20
N LYS A 249 -9.93 -37.59 1.94
CA LYS A 249 -9.15 -38.20 0.83
C LYS A 249 -8.43 -37.17 -0.06
N GLY A 250 -8.45 -35.89 0.33
CA GLY A 250 -7.81 -34.82 -0.40
C GLY A 250 -8.61 -34.29 -1.61
N ARG A 251 -8.01 -33.29 -2.26
CA ARG A 251 -8.52 -32.60 -3.46
C ARG A 251 -8.71 -33.54 -4.66
N LYS A 252 -9.76 -33.29 -5.44
CA LYS A 252 -10.02 -34.01 -6.71
C LYS A 252 -10.60 -33.09 -7.77
N LYS A 253 -10.24 -33.29 -9.04
CA LYS A 253 -10.85 -32.55 -10.16
C LYS A 253 -12.37 -32.81 -10.22
N PHE A 254 -13.13 -31.79 -10.61
CA PHE A 254 -14.59 -31.90 -10.70
C PHE A 254 -15.03 -32.90 -11.78
N ARG A 255 -15.99 -33.77 -11.43
CA ARG A 255 -16.71 -34.68 -12.35
C ARG A 255 -18.20 -34.55 -12.11
N LYS A 256 -18.99 -34.46 -13.18
CA LYS A 256 -20.45 -34.34 -13.09
C LYS A 256 -21.08 -35.68 -12.66
N GLY A 257 -22.04 -35.64 -11.75
CA GLY A 257 -22.74 -36.84 -11.25
C GLY A 257 -21.99 -37.60 -10.15
N GLU A 258 -20.89 -37.06 -9.63
CA GLU A 258 -20.13 -37.67 -8.54
C GLU A 258 -20.54 -37.04 -7.19
N ASP A 259 -20.98 -37.86 -6.23
CA ASP A 259 -21.16 -37.42 -4.84
C ASP A 259 -19.80 -37.36 -4.13
N ARG A 260 -19.25 -36.15 -4.08
CA ARG A 260 -17.92 -35.88 -3.51
C ARG A 260 -17.90 -36.08 -2.00
N GLN A 261 -19.02 -35.78 -1.32
CA GLN A 261 -19.12 -35.95 0.13
C GLN A 261 -19.13 -37.43 0.49
N ALA A 262 -19.91 -38.24 -0.23
CA ALA A 262 -19.91 -39.70 -0.04
C ALA A 262 -18.54 -40.33 -0.32
N LEU A 263 -17.77 -39.77 -1.26
CA LEU A 263 -16.43 -40.26 -1.60
C LEU A 263 -15.33 -39.77 -0.65
N GLY A 264 -15.62 -38.81 0.23
CA GLY A 264 -14.67 -38.22 1.18
C GLY A 264 -13.72 -37.19 0.55
N HIS A 265 -14.09 -36.60 -0.60
CA HIS A 265 -13.33 -35.54 -1.25
C HIS A 265 -13.82 -34.16 -0.79
N GLY A 266 -12.89 -33.24 -0.54
CA GLY A 266 -13.24 -31.88 -0.18
C GLY A 266 -13.85 -31.05 -1.32
N ASP A 267 -14.33 -29.88 -0.94
CA ASP A 267 -15.02 -28.93 -1.83
C ASP A 267 -14.08 -28.27 -2.86
N CYS A 268 -12.76 -28.33 -2.65
CA CYS A 268 -11.81 -27.79 -3.63
C CYS A 268 -11.69 -28.72 -4.84
N ILE A 269 -12.05 -28.19 -6.00
CA ILE A 269 -12.04 -28.93 -7.27
C ILE A 269 -10.70 -28.88 -8.04
N ASP A 270 -9.63 -28.39 -7.41
CA ASP A 270 -8.28 -28.31 -8.01
C ASP A 270 -8.22 -27.57 -9.37
N CYS A 271 -8.94 -26.46 -9.51
CA CYS A 271 -9.04 -25.69 -10.77
C CYS A 271 -7.94 -24.63 -10.97
N PHE A 272 -7.12 -24.36 -9.95
CA PHE A 272 -6.04 -23.36 -9.91
C PHE A 272 -6.45 -21.90 -10.24
N GLN A 273 -7.74 -21.57 -10.31
CA GLN A 273 -8.18 -20.19 -10.62
C GLN A 273 -7.73 -19.19 -9.54
N CYS A 274 -7.72 -19.60 -8.27
CA CYS A 274 -7.20 -18.78 -7.16
C CYS A 274 -5.72 -18.42 -7.31
N VAL A 275 -4.91 -19.33 -7.87
CA VAL A 275 -3.48 -19.10 -8.15
C VAL A 275 -3.32 -18.22 -9.38
N HIS A 276 -4.12 -18.46 -10.42
CA HIS A 276 -4.04 -17.73 -11.68
C HIS A 276 -4.42 -16.26 -11.58
N VAL A 277 -5.33 -15.89 -10.66
CA VAL A 277 -5.72 -14.50 -10.42
C VAL A 277 -4.79 -13.80 -9.41
N CYS A 278 -3.93 -14.55 -8.72
CA CYS A 278 -3.11 -14.00 -7.66
C CYS A 278 -2.03 -13.05 -8.23
N PRO A 279 -1.99 -11.77 -7.79
CA PRO A 279 -1.02 -10.81 -8.29
C PRO A 279 0.43 -11.18 -7.98
N THR A 280 0.65 -11.91 -6.89
CA THR A 280 1.98 -12.35 -6.43
C THR A 280 2.29 -13.80 -6.80
N GLY A 281 1.38 -14.49 -7.50
CA GLY A 281 1.62 -15.83 -8.02
C GLY A 281 1.62 -16.96 -6.98
N ILE A 282 1.18 -16.71 -5.75
CA ILE A 282 1.15 -17.71 -4.68
C ILE A 282 -0.01 -18.70 -4.79
N ASP A 283 0.18 -19.88 -4.19
CA ASP A 283 -0.88 -20.86 -3.97
C ASP A 283 -1.43 -20.78 -2.55
N ILE A 284 -2.58 -20.10 -2.42
CA ILE A 284 -3.28 -19.88 -1.15
C ILE A 284 -3.66 -21.18 -0.41
N ARG A 285 -3.62 -22.34 -1.08
CA ARG A 285 -3.91 -23.64 -0.46
C ARG A 285 -2.76 -24.13 0.42
N ASN A 286 -1.56 -23.57 0.27
CA ASN A 286 -0.40 -23.88 1.11
C ASN A 286 -0.40 -23.08 2.44
N GLY A 287 -1.49 -22.38 2.75
CA GLY A 287 -1.64 -21.59 3.97
C GLY A 287 -1.23 -20.13 3.81
N THR A 288 -0.98 -19.46 4.94
CA THR A 288 -0.63 -18.04 4.96
C THR A 288 0.83 -17.84 4.56
N GLN A 289 1.05 -17.21 3.40
CA GLN A 289 2.37 -16.91 2.87
C GLN A 289 2.71 -15.42 2.99
N LEU A 290 4.00 -15.10 3.12
CA LEU A 290 4.49 -13.73 3.31
C LEU A 290 4.29 -12.85 2.06
N GLU A 291 4.05 -13.42 0.89
CA GLU A 291 3.77 -12.68 -0.34
C GLU A 291 2.28 -12.34 -0.49
N CYS A 292 1.41 -12.88 0.36
CA CYS A 292 -0.01 -12.56 0.31
C CYS A 292 -0.25 -11.11 0.74
N VAL A 293 -0.97 -10.36 -0.08
CA VAL A 293 -1.36 -8.96 0.19
C VAL A 293 -2.84 -8.82 0.59
N ASN A 294 -3.56 -9.92 0.84
CA ASN A 294 -4.99 -9.92 1.20
C ASN A 294 -5.90 -9.10 0.25
N CYS A 295 -5.60 -9.11 -1.06
CA CYS A 295 -6.33 -8.35 -2.09
C CYS A 295 -7.68 -8.95 -2.53
N THR A 296 -8.08 -10.09 -1.94
CA THR A 296 -9.34 -10.83 -2.17
C THR A 296 -9.66 -11.27 -3.60
N ALA A 297 -8.76 -11.09 -4.56
CA ALA A 297 -8.98 -11.54 -5.94
C ALA A 297 -9.24 -13.06 -6.02
N CYS A 298 -8.58 -13.84 -5.16
CA CYS A 298 -8.79 -15.28 -5.06
C CYS A 298 -10.16 -15.67 -4.50
N ILE A 299 -10.77 -14.86 -3.62
CA ILE A 299 -12.14 -15.11 -3.10
C ILE A 299 -13.14 -15.02 -4.24
N ASP A 300 -13.11 -13.91 -4.98
CA ASP A 300 -14.06 -13.62 -6.06
C ASP A 300 -14.03 -14.70 -7.17
N GLU A 301 -12.83 -15.11 -7.63
CA GLU A 301 -12.71 -16.13 -8.66
C GLU A 301 -13.04 -17.53 -8.13
N CYS A 302 -12.73 -17.84 -6.86
CA CYS A 302 -13.11 -19.12 -6.27
C CYS A 302 -14.62 -19.23 -6.12
N ASP A 303 -15.29 -18.21 -5.58
CA ASP A 303 -16.75 -18.18 -5.44
C ASP A 303 -17.45 -18.30 -6.79
N THR A 304 -16.95 -17.63 -7.83
CA THR A 304 -17.46 -17.77 -9.20
C THR A 304 -17.40 -19.21 -9.72
N ILE A 305 -16.34 -19.96 -9.37
CA ILE A 305 -16.23 -21.38 -9.71
C ILE A 305 -17.17 -22.22 -8.86
N MET A 306 -17.23 -21.99 -7.55
CA MET A 306 -18.11 -22.72 -6.62
C MET A 306 -19.59 -22.60 -7.03
N GLU A 307 -20.02 -21.40 -7.42
CA GLU A 307 -21.35 -21.17 -7.98
C GLU A 307 -21.62 -22.01 -9.24
N LYS A 308 -20.67 -22.06 -10.18
CA LYS A 308 -20.82 -22.82 -11.43
C LYS A 308 -20.93 -24.33 -11.22
N VAL A 309 -20.34 -24.85 -10.14
CA VAL A 309 -20.40 -26.26 -9.78
C VAL A 309 -21.46 -26.57 -8.73
N ASN A 310 -22.30 -25.59 -8.36
CA ASN A 310 -23.34 -25.69 -7.35
C ASN A 310 -22.83 -26.14 -5.96
N LEU A 311 -21.64 -25.69 -5.57
CA LEU A 311 -21.09 -25.86 -4.23
C LEU A 311 -21.21 -24.56 -3.41
N PRO A 312 -21.22 -24.63 -2.06
CA PRO A 312 -21.34 -23.42 -1.25
C PRO A 312 -20.17 -22.45 -1.49
N LYS A 313 -20.44 -21.14 -1.41
CA LYS A 313 -19.40 -20.11 -1.50
C LYS A 313 -18.51 -20.08 -0.25
N GLY A 314 -17.44 -19.30 -0.26
CA GLY A 314 -16.61 -19.03 0.92
C GLY A 314 -15.63 -20.16 1.27
N LEU A 315 -15.16 -20.88 0.25
CA LEU A 315 -14.02 -21.80 0.38
C LEU A 315 -12.72 -21.05 0.68
N ILE A 316 -12.56 -19.86 0.08
CA ILE A 316 -11.59 -18.86 0.50
C ILE A 316 -12.40 -17.70 1.08
N ARG A 317 -12.10 -17.28 2.31
CA ARG A 317 -12.83 -16.22 3.00
C ARG A 317 -11.93 -15.43 3.94
N TYR A 318 -12.46 -14.33 4.46
CA TYR A 318 -11.86 -13.67 5.61
C TYR A 318 -12.06 -14.55 6.85
N ALA A 319 -10.98 -15.12 7.35
CA ALA A 319 -10.97 -15.97 8.53
C ALA A 319 -9.60 -15.86 9.22
N SER A 320 -9.58 -16.14 10.51
CA SER A 320 -8.35 -16.43 11.24
C SER A 320 -8.06 -17.92 11.21
N GLU A 321 -6.81 -18.33 11.46
CA GLU A 321 -6.46 -19.76 11.54
C GLU A 321 -7.29 -20.46 12.63
N ASP A 322 -7.44 -19.83 13.80
CA ASP A 322 -8.31 -20.33 14.88
C ASP A 322 -9.78 -20.48 14.44
N ASN A 323 -10.28 -19.64 13.52
CA ASN A 323 -11.65 -19.75 13.01
C ASN A 323 -11.82 -20.98 12.11
N ILE A 324 -10.80 -21.34 11.34
CA ILE A 324 -10.82 -22.53 10.48
C ILE A 324 -10.61 -23.79 11.32
N GLU A 325 -9.62 -23.78 12.20
CA GLU A 325 -9.27 -24.95 13.01
C GLU A 325 -10.27 -25.23 14.13
N LYS A 326 -10.60 -24.22 14.93
CA LYS A 326 -11.37 -24.39 16.17
C LYS A 326 -12.84 -23.96 16.02
N LYS A 327 -13.24 -23.46 14.85
CA LYS A 327 -14.58 -22.89 14.59
C LYS A 327 -14.95 -21.76 15.57
N THR A 328 -13.96 -21.11 16.17
CA THR A 328 -14.18 -20.01 17.12
C THR A 328 -14.52 -18.73 16.37
N LYS A 329 -15.43 -17.93 16.92
CA LYS A 329 -15.73 -16.60 16.37
C LYS A 329 -14.59 -15.63 16.67
N PHE A 330 -14.44 -14.61 15.83
CA PHE A 330 -13.49 -13.54 16.07
C PHE A 330 -13.73 -12.90 17.44
N SER A 331 -12.67 -12.75 18.23
CA SER A 331 -12.71 -12.16 19.56
C SER A 331 -11.58 -11.14 19.73
N PHE A 332 -11.84 -10.10 20.51
CA PHE A 332 -10.89 -9.02 20.74
C PHE A 332 -9.76 -9.51 21.65
N THR A 333 -8.59 -9.78 21.07
CA THR A 333 -7.47 -10.42 21.77
C THR A 333 -6.85 -9.47 22.81
N PRO A 334 -6.16 -10.00 23.85
CA PRO A 334 -5.45 -9.16 24.82
C PRO A 334 -4.46 -8.19 24.17
N ARG A 335 -3.76 -8.65 23.12
CA ARG A 335 -2.86 -7.81 22.32
C ARG A 335 -3.60 -6.65 21.64
N MET A 336 -4.77 -6.91 21.04
CA MET A 336 -5.61 -5.85 20.45
C MET A 336 -6.12 -4.87 21.51
N LYS A 337 -6.50 -5.35 22.70
CA LYS A 337 -6.92 -4.49 23.82
C LYS A 337 -5.78 -3.56 24.24
N GLY A 338 -4.56 -4.09 24.41
CA GLY A 338 -3.37 -3.30 24.77
C GLY A 338 -3.02 -2.23 23.74
N TYR A 339 -3.01 -2.57 22.45
CA TYR A 339 -2.80 -1.56 21.41
C TYR A 339 -3.93 -0.52 21.34
N SER A 340 -5.18 -0.95 21.55
CA SER A 340 -6.32 -0.04 21.56
C SER A 340 -6.26 0.92 22.75
N SER A 341 -5.86 0.47 23.95
CA SER A 341 -5.73 1.34 25.11
C SER A 341 -4.63 2.38 24.91
N VAL A 342 -3.46 1.97 24.40
CA VAL A 342 -2.36 2.90 24.08
C VAL A 342 -2.80 3.90 23.01
N LEU A 343 -3.50 3.44 21.97
CA LEU A 343 -4.00 4.32 20.91
C LEU A 343 -4.99 5.36 21.46
N VAL A 344 -5.92 4.97 22.33
CA VAL A 344 -6.88 5.91 22.96
C VAL A 344 -6.15 6.95 23.80
N VAL A 345 -5.14 6.55 24.59
CA VAL A 345 -4.32 7.50 25.37
C VAL A 345 -3.59 8.48 24.47
N LEU A 346 -2.94 8.00 23.40
CA LEU A 346 -2.21 8.86 22.46
C LEU A 346 -3.13 9.83 21.71
N ILE A 347 -4.31 9.36 21.26
CA ILE A 347 -5.31 10.22 20.64
C ILE A 347 -5.80 11.28 21.64
N GLY A 348 -6.05 10.90 22.90
CA GLY A 348 -6.43 11.83 23.95
C GLY A 348 -5.37 12.91 24.20
N ILE A 349 -4.09 12.51 24.26
CA ILE A 349 -2.96 13.44 24.39
C ILE A 349 -2.88 14.37 23.17
N LEU A 350 -2.97 13.83 21.95
CA LEU A 350 -2.89 14.61 20.71
C LEU A 350 -4.01 15.65 20.63
N ILE A 351 -5.25 15.23 20.93
CA ILE A 351 -6.41 16.13 20.97
C ILE A 351 -6.21 17.19 22.05
N GLY A 352 -5.78 16.80 23.25
CA GLY A 352 -5.50 17.74 24.34
C GLY A 352 -4.45 18.77 23.98
N MET A 353 -3.34 18.37 23.36
CA MET A 353 -2.30 19.29 22.90
C MET A 353 -2.77 20.19 21.76
N LEU A 354 -3.61 19.70 20.85
CA LEU A 354 -4.21 20.53 19.80
C LEU A 354 -5.12 21.63 20.38
N PHE A 355 -5.87 21.33 21.45
CA PHE A 355 -6.71 22.32 22.15
C PHE A 355 -5.91 23.30 23.00
N LEU A 356 -4.78 22.86 23.55
CA LEU A 356 -3.87 23.69 24.36
C LEU A 356 -2.84 24.45 23.52
N ARG A 357 -2.87 24.31 22.19
CA ARG A 357 -1.96 24.99 21.28
C ARG A 357 -2.20 26.49 21.37
N ASN A 358 -1.20 27.23 21.85
CA ASN A 358 -1.25 28.69 21.89
C ASN A 358 -1.04 29.25 20.49
N ASP A 359 -1.82 30.26 20.11
CA ASP A 359 -1.71 30.92 18.80
C ASP A 359 -0.46 31.81 18.68
N LEU A 360 0.19 32.12 19.81
CA LEU A 360 1.38 32.99 19.85
C LEU A 360 2.31 32.54 20.98
N GLU A 361 3.55 32.20 20.65
CA GLU A 361 4.57 31.81 21.62
C GLU A 361 5.66 32.89 21.69
N ALA A 362 5.74 33.60 22.82
CA ALA A 362 6.76 34.62 23.04
C ALA A 362 7.95 34.03 23.81
N THR A 363 9.05 33.75 23.12
CA THR A 363 10.29 33.35 23.78
C THR A 363 11.14 34.59 24.11
N VAL A 364 11.41 34.80 25.40
CA VAL A 364 12.31 35.85 25.87
C VAL A 364 13.72 35.29 25.94
N LEU A 365 14.61 35.75 25.07
CA LEU A 365 16.00 35.33 25.02
C LEU A 365 16.88 36.47 25.51
N ARG A 366 17.89 36.17 26.33
CA ARG A 366 18.92 37.16 26.68
C ARG A 366 19.81 37.40 25.46
N LEU A 367 20.25 38.64 25.24
CA LEU A 367 21.10 38.97 24.10
C LEU A 367 22.42 38.18 24.16
N PRO A 368 22.79 37.38 23.14
CA PRO A 368 24.04 36.62 23.15
C PRO A 368 25.25 37.57 23.22
N GLY A 369 26.16 37.34 24.16
CA GLY A 369 27.41 38.10 24.29
C GLY A 369 27.36 39.33 25.22
N GLN A 370 26.18 39.71 25.74
CA GLN A 370 26.06 40.76 26.77
C GLN A 370 25.20 40.30 27.94
N MET A 371 25.81 40.21 29.12
CA MET A 371 25.08 39.89 30.36
C MET A 371 24.27 41.09 30.85
N TYR A 372 24.84 42.29 30.77
CA TYR A 372 24.23 43.54 31.18
C TYR A 372 24.83 44.70 30.37
N GLU A 373 24.06 45.75 30.19
CA GLU A 373 24.48 47.02 29.62
C GLU A 373 24.54 48.07 30.75
N ARG A 374 25.64 48.83 30.81
CA ARG A 374 25.82 49.88 31.82
C ARG A 374 25.56 51.23 31.15
N LYS A 375 24.51 51.93 31.58
CA LYS A 375 24.15 53.27 31.07
C LYS A 375 24.78 54.37 31.94
N GLU A 376 24.78 55.61 31.44
CA GLU A 376 25.20 56.78 32.21
C GLU A 376 24.42 56.87 33.54
N GLY A 377 25.11 57.27 34.61
CA GLY A 377 24.51 57.34 35.95
C GLY A 377 24.54 56.03 36.77
N ASN A 378 25.38 55.06 36.40
CA ASN A 378 25.58 53.80 37.14
C ASN A 378 24.36 52.84 37.11
N ILE A 379 23.48 53.01 36.11
CA ILE A 379 22.30 52.16 35.90
C ILE A 379 22.71 50.90 35.14
N ILE A 380 22.36 49.73 35.68
CA ILE A 380 22.59 48.41 35.06
C ILE A 380 21.28 47.93 34.45
N SER A 381 21.25 47.73 33.13
CA SER A 381 20.08 47.22 32.41
C SER A 381 20.37 45.88 31.74
N ASN A 382 19.45 44.92 31.88
CA ASN A 382 19.51 43.66 31.14
C ASN A 382 18.77 43.83 29.81
N VAL A 383 19.42 43.45 28.71
CA VAL A 383 18.82 43.48 27.38
C VAL A 383 18.28 42.09 27.04
N TYR A 384 17.00 42.04 26.72
CA TYR A 384 16.31 40.84 26.27
C TYR A 384 15.77 41.06 24.86
N THR A 385 15.88 40.03 24.03
CA THR A 385 15.25 39.97 22.71
C THR A 385 13.99 39.11 22.83
N PHE A 386 12.87 39.67 22.39
CA PHE A 386 11.61 38.93 22.31
C PHE A 386 11.50 38.35 20.91
N LYS A 387 11.40 37.02 20.82
CA LYS A 387 11.05 36.34 19.58
C LYS A 387 9.59 35.91 19.69
N LEU A 388 8.71 36.60 18.96
CA LEU A 388 7.32 36.20 18.78
C LEU A 388 7.29 35.14 17.67
N ILE A 389 6.69 34.01 17.95
CA ILE A 389 6.55 32.87 17.04
C ILE A 389 5.07 32.57 16.85
#